data_AF-A0A7X8K1H7-F1
#
_entry.id   AF-A0A7X8K1H7-F1
#
_cell.length_a   1.000
_cell.length_b   1.000
_cell.length_c   1.000
_cell.angle_alpha   90.00
_cell.angle_beta   90.00
_cell.angle_gamma   90.00
#
_symmetry.space_group_name_H-M   'P 1'
#
loop_
_entity.id
_entity.type
_entity.pdbx_description
1 polymer ?
#
loop_
_entity_poly.entity_id
_entity_poly.type
_entity_poly.pdbx_seq_one_letter_code
_entity_poly.pdbx_strand_id
1 'polypeptide(L)'
;MFHELPSVKDQLKKCVRCGQCRSVCPVFREIGTENAAPRGHVFMAGMLRDGELAPSLQIAKKMNQCLLCEACSHDCPSGITVHEIVAGSRDYLVKYQPAIKNKLIKSVWTGPGKMNLIHGLTRFY
;
A
#
# COMPACT_ATOMS: atom_id res chain seq x y z
N MET A 1 5.53 7.89 -13.58
CA MET A 1 4.35 7.63 -12.75
C MET A 1 4.56 7.61 -11.23
N PHE A 2 5.79 7.62 -10.67
CA PHE A 2 6.03 8.06 -9.27
C PHE A 2 6.38 9.56 -9.18
N HIS A 3 6.74 10.16 -10.34
CA HIS A 3 7.13 11.57 -10.48
C HIS A 3 5.95 12.53 -10.66
N GLU A 4 4.72 12.01 -10.81
CA GLU A 4 3.50 12.82 -11.02
C GLU A 4 2.71 13.06 -9.72
N LEU A 5 3.03 12.34 -8.64
CA LEU A 5 2.52 12.66 -7.31
C LEU A 5 3.31 13.86 -6.77
N PRO A 6 2.71 14.76 -5.95
CA PRO A 6 3.44 15.79 -5.24
C PRO A 6 4.71 15.18 -4.66
N SER A 7 5.86 15.77 -4.99
CA SER A 7 7.14 15.08 -4.84
C SER A 7 7.23 14.52 -3.42
N VAL A 8 7.34 13.19 -3.33
CA VAL A 8 7.41 12.46 -2.05
C VAL A 8 8.47 13.12 -1.16
N LYS A 9 9.55 13.63 -1.76
CA LYS A 9 10.59 14.43 -1.10
C LYS A 9 10.06 15.69 -0.40
N ASP A 10 9.20 16.48 -1.04
CA ASP A 10 8.69 17.73 -0.46
C ASP A 10 7.68 17.46 0.65
N GLN A 11 6.90 16.39 0.54
CA GLN A 11 6.06 15.95 1.65
C GLN A 11 6.87 15.41 2.82
N LEU A 12 7.89 14.58 2.55
CA LEU A 12 8.74 14.02 3.60
C LEU A 12 9.46 15.11 4.40
N LYS A 13 9.89 16.19 3.75
CA LYS A 13 10.49 17.35 4.44
C LYS A 13 9.54 18.04 5.41
N LYS A 14 8.23 18.01 5.17
CA LYS A 14 7.22 18.61 6.07
C LYS A 14 6.96 17.74 7.30
N CYS A 15 7.22 16.44 7.23
CA CYS A 15 6.93 15.51 8.32
C CYS A 15 7.83 15.75 9.53
N VAL A 16 7.27 16.28 10.63
CA VAL A 16 7.97 16.47 11.91
C VAL A 16 7.97 15.24 12.82
N ARG A 17 7.47 14.11 12.33
CA ARG A 17 7.48 12.80 13.01
C ARG A 17 6.69 12.76 14.34
N CYS A 18 5.73 13.67 14.54
CA CYS A 18 4.93 13.81 15.77
C CYS A 18 4.13 12.57 16.17
N GLY A 19 3.79 11.69 15.23
CA GLY A 19 3.07 10.45 15.50
C GLY A 19 1.54 10.56 15.51
N GLN A 20 0.96 11.72 15.22
CA GLN A 20 -0.50 11.90 15.14
C GLN A 20 -1.16 10.95 14.12
N CYS A 21 -0.49 10.68 13.00
CA CYS A 21 -0.99 9.72 12.03
C CYS A 21 -1.09 8.29 12.58
N ARG A 22 -0.35 7.94 13.64
CA ARG A 22 -0.41 6.61 14.27
C ARG A 22 -1.65 6.46 15.13
N SER A 23 -2.00 7.48 15.93
CA SER A 23 -3.11 7.43 16.87
C SER A 23 -4.48 7.27 16.18
N VAL A 24 -4.60 7.79 14.95
CA VAL A 24 -5.85 7.78 14.17
C VAL A 24 -5.94 6.59 13.21
N CYS A 25 -4.88 5.79 13.08
CA CYS A 25 -4.84 4.71 12.09
C CYS A 25 -5.46 3.41 12.64
N PRO A 26 -6.53 2.88 12.01
CA PRO A 26 -7.16 1.64 12.46
C PRO A 26 -6.22 0.44 12.29
N VAL A 27 -5.45 0.38 11.19
CA VAL A 27 -4.49 -0.72 10.94
C VAL A 27 -3.41 -0.77 12.01
N PHE A 28 -2.88 0.39 12.41
CA PHE A 28 -1.87 0.45 13.46
C PHE A 28 -2.46 0.06 14.82
N ARG A 29 -3.72 0.43 15.10
CA ARG A 29 -4.41 0.02 16.33
C ARG A 29 -4.52 -1.50 16.45
N GLU A 30 -4.83 -2.19 15.35
CA GLU A 30 -4.96 -3.66 15.37
C GLU A 30 -3.60 -4.39 15.33
N ILE A 31 -2.63 -3.89 14.57
CA ILE A 31 -1.35 -4.60 14.34
C ILE A 31 -0.27 -4.20 15.36
N GLY A 32 -0.25 -2.94 15.81
CA GLY A 32 0.68 -2.43 16.82
C GLY A 32 2.13 -2.25 16.37
N THR A 33 2.50 -2.62 15.14
CA THR A 33 3.89 -2.52 14.66
C THR A 33 4.12 -1.26 13.82
N GLU A 34 5.29 -0.62 14.00
CA GLU A 34 5.58 0.64 13.31
C GLU A 34 5.63 0.50 11.78
N ASN A 35 6.04 -0.67 11.29
CA ASN A 35 6.06 -0.96 9.86
C ASN A 35 4.68 -1.09 9.20
N ALA A 36 3.60 -1.16 10.00
CA ALA A 36 2.21 -1.09 9.54
C ALA A 36 1.59 0.29 9.79
N ALA A 37 2.30 1.18 10.51
CA ALA A 37 1.84 2.51 10.84
C ALA A 37 1.98 3.46 9.63
N PRO A 38 1.12 4.49 9.51
CA PRO A 38 1.24 5.45 8.41
C PRO A 38 2.58 6.18 8.42
N ARG A 39 3.12 6.50 9.60
CA ARG A 39 4.47 7.07 9.74
C ARG A 39 5.53 6.14 9.18
N GLY A 40 5.50 4.85 9.54
CA GLY A 40 6.44 3.86 9.02
C GLY A 40 6.36 3.76 7.49
N HIS A 41 5.16 3.86 6.91
CA HIS A 41 5.01 3.87 5.46
C HIS A 41 5.62 5.11 4.80
N VAL A 42 5.45 6.30 5.37
CA VAL A 42 6.09 7.54 4.87
C VAL A 42 7.62 7.38 4.83
N PHE A 43 8.20 6.78 5.87
CA PHE A 43 9.64 6.54 5.91
C PHE A 43 10.08 5.48 4.91
N MET A 44 9.36 4.36 4.82
CA MET A 44 9.66 3.33 3.81
C MET A 44 9.58 3.89 2.39
N ALA A 45 8.63 4.78 2.10
CA ALA A 45 8.53 5.47 0.82
C ALA A 45 9.76 6.37 0.56
N GLY A 46 10.25 7.07 1.59
CA GLY A 46 11.49 7.83 1.53
C GLY A 46 12.70 6.97 1.21
N MET A 47 12.90 5.88 1.96
CA MET A 47 14.02 4.97 1.76
C MET A 47 13.96 4.27 0.39
N LEU A 48 12.76 3.93 -0.10
CA LEU A 48 12.57 3.40 -1.47
C LEU A 48 12.98 4.44 -2.52
N ARG A 49 12.64 5.72 -2.30
CA ARG A 49 13.01 6.82 -3.21
C ARG A 49 14.52 7.06 -3.20
N ASP A 50 15.15 7.06 -2.04
CA ASP A 50 16.57 7.32 -1.88
C ASP A 50 17.46 6.11 -2.22
N GLY A 51 16.86 4.95 -2.51
CA GLY A 51 17.58 3.72 -2.83
C GLY A 51 18.20 3.02 -1.61
N GLU A 52 17.94 3.52 -0.40
CA GLU A 52 18.37 2.92 0.87
C GLU A 52 17.61 1.62 1.18
N LEU A 53 16.39 1.49 0.65
CA LEU A 53 15.58 0.28 0.79
C LEU A 53 15.34 -0.36 -0.57
N ALA A 54 15.82 -1.60 -0.74
CA ALA A 54 15.60 -2.36 -1.95
C ALA A 54 14.10 -2.74 -2.10
N PRO A 55 13.49 -2.53 -3.29
CA PRO A 55 12.14 -3.00 -3.59
C PRO A 55 12.04 -4.51 -3.40
N SER A 56 11.06 -4.97 -2.62
CA SER A 56 10.84 -6.41 -2.42
C SER A 56 9.37 -6.74 -2.16
N LEU A 57 9.03 -8.02 -2.31
CA LEU A 57 7.68 -8.52 -2.01
C LEU A 57 7.27 -8.26 -0.55
N GLN A 58 8.23 -8.29 0.37
CA GLN A 58 7.95 -8.03 1.79
C GLN A 58 7.59 -6.56 2.02
N ILE A 59 8.31 -5.63 1.38
CA ILE A 59 7.98 -4.19 1.45
C ILE A 59 6.62 -3.92 0.78
N ALA A 60 6.35 -4.55 -0.36
CA ALA A 60 5.05 -4.46 -1.00
C ALA A 60 3.91 -4.95 -0.09
N LYS A 61 4.09 -6.08 0.60
CA LYS A 61 3.11 -6.57 1.58
C LYS A 61 2.87 -5.56 2.70
N LYS A 62 3.92 -4.93 3.26
CA LYS A 62 3.78 -3.91 4.30
C LYS A 62 3.02 -2.69 3.80
N MET A 63 3.40 -2.14 2.65
CA MET A 63 2.66 -1.05 2.01
C MET A 63 1.20 -1.42 1.73
N ASN A 64 0.92 -2.68 1.39
CA ASN A 64 -0.42 -3.20 1.14
C ASN A 64 -1.29 -3.36 2.40
N GLN A 65 -0.74 -3.23 3.61
CA GLN A 65 -1.54 -3.24 4.85
C GLN A 65 -2.37 -1.96 5.02
N CYS A 66 -1.98 -0.85 4.38
CA CYS A 66 -2.74 0.39 4.44
C CYS A 66 -4.14 0.22 3.80
N LEU A 67 -5.19 0.73 4.43
CA LEU A 67 -6.53 0.69 3.82
C LEU A 67 -6.80 1.84 2.85
N LEU A 68 -5.88 2.81 2.73
CA LEU A 68 -6.08 4.06 2.00
C LEU A 68 -7.35 4.82 2.45
N CYS A 69 -7.71 4.74 3.74
CA CYS A 69 -8.87 5.41 4.33
C CYS A 69 -8.66 6.90 4.65
N GLU A 70 -7.49 7.45 4.33
CA GLU A 70 -7.14 8.88 4.45
C GLU A 70 -7.16 9.53 5.84
N ALA A 71 -7.65 8.86 6.90
CA ALA A 71 -7.70 9.39 8.27
C ALA A 71 -6.36 10.03 8.72
N CYS A 72 -5.25 9.35 8.47
CA CYS A 72 -3.91 9.84 8.78
C CYS A 72 -3.47 11.10 8.02
N SER A 73 -4.03 11.36 6.84
CA SER A 73 -3.74 12.55 6.04
C SER A 73 -4.59 13.73 6.48
N HIS A 74 -5.87 13.48 6.74
CA HIS A 74 -6.79 14.46 7.30
C HIS A 74 -6.29 15.02 8.64
N ASP A 75 -5.86 14.14 9.55
CA ASP A 75 -5.45 14.55 10.89
C ASP A 75 -3.96 14.95 10.99
N CYS A 76 -3.26 15.10 9.86
CA CYS A 76 -1.84 15.42 9.88
C CYS A 76 -1.62 16.93 10.16
N PRO A 77 -1.00 17.31 11.29
CA PRO A 77 -0.72 18.73 11.57
C PRO A 77 0.32 19.33 10.64
N SER A 78 1.16 18.49 10.02
CA SER A 78 2.16 18.92 9.01
C SER A 78 1.58 19.02 7.60
N GLY A 79 0.31 18.65 7.39
CA GLY A 79 -0.35 18.73 6.09
C GLY A 79 0.26 17.84 5.00
N ILE A 80 0.79 16.67 5.35
CA ILE A 80 1.28 15.69 4.36
C ILE A 80 0.14 14.74 3.95
N THR A 81 0.09 14.38 2.67
CA THR A 81 -0.92 13.46 2.13
C THR A 81 -0.38 12.03 2.14
N VAL A 82 -0.39 11.43 3.33
CA VAL A 82 0.14 10.08 3.56
C VAL A 82 -0.47 9.02 2.63
N HIS A 83 -1.77 9.11 2.35
CA HIS A 83 -2.45 8.17 1.46
C HIS A 83 -1.89 8.20 0.03
N GLU A 84 -1.59 9.39 -0.51
CA GLU A 84 -0.96 9.55 -1.84
C GLU A 84 0.47 8.99 -1.86
N ILE A 85 1.26 9.24 -0.80
CA ILE A 85 2.61 8.66 -0.65
C ILE A 85 2.54 7.13 -0.70
N VAL A 86 1.59 6.54 0.03
CA VAL A 86 1.39 5.08 0.06
C VAL A 86 0.91 4.55 -1.29
N ALA A 87 -0.04 5.23 -1.93
CA ALA A 87 -0.56 4.85 -3.24
C ALA A 87 0.55 4.86 -4.31
N GLY A 88 1.37 5.91 -4.35
CA GLY A 88 2.54 5.97 -5.22
C GLY A 88 3.53 4.86 -4.93
N SER A 89 3.79 4.58 -3.65
CA SER A 89 4.71 3.50 -3.25
C SER A 89 4.21 2.14 -3.72
N ARG A 90 2.90 1.89 -3.68
CA ARG A 90 2.30 0.66 -4.21
C ARG A 90 2.49 0.56 -5.71
N ASP A 91 2.19 1.62 -6.46
CA ASP A 91 2.38 1.65 -7.92
C ASP A 91 3.83 1.34 -8.32
N TYR A 92 4.79 1.97 -7.64
CA TYR A 92 6.21 1.70 -7.84
C TYR A 92 6.57 0.23 -7.56
N LEU A 93 6.02 -0.35 -6.49
CA LEU A 93 6.30 -1.73 -6.07
C LEU A 93 5.62 -2.81 -6.93
N VAL A 94 4.59 -2.48 -7.72
CA VAL A 94 3.90 -3.44 -8.61
C VAL A 94 4.87 -4.14 -9.57
N LYS A 95 5.86 -3.42 -10.07
CA LYS A 95 6.88 -3.95 -11.01
C LYS A 95 7.72 -5.08 -10.41
N TYR A 96 7.76 -5.18 -9.09
CA TYR A 96 8.56 -6.16 -8.34
C TYR A 96 7.72 -7.30 -7.75
N GLN A 97 6.42 -7.35 -8.07
CA GLN A 97 5.54 -8.44 -7.64
C GLN A 97 5.49 -9.56 -8.71
N PRO A 98 5.44 -10.84 -8.30
CA PRO A 98 5.40 -11.96 -9.24
C PRO A 98 4.11 -11.94 -10.07
N ALA A 99 4.25 -11.89 -11.40
CA ALA A 99 3.16 -11.83 -12.37
C ALA A 99 2.22 -13.06 -12.37
N ILE A 100 2.57 -14.11 -11.62
CA ILE A 100 1.90 -15.42 -11.62
C ILE A 100 0.46 -15.32 -11.10
N LYS A 101 0.20 -14.50 -10.05
CA LYS A 101 -1.14 -14.35 -9.46
C LYS A 101 -2.15 -13.73 -10.43
N ASN A 102 -1.73 -12.76 -11.24
CA ASN A 102 -2.63 -12.00 -12.11
C ASN A 102 -3.06 -12.80 -13.35
N LYS A 103 -2.22 -13.72 -13.84
CA LYS A 103 -2.53 -14.51 -15.04
C LYS A 103 -3.59 -15.57 -14.78
N LEU A 104 -3.55 -16.20 -13.60
CA LEU A 104 -4.46 -17.28 -13.21
C LEU A 104 -5.84 -16.74 -12.83
N ILE A 105 -5.90 -15.66 -12.05
CA ILE A 105 -7.16 -14.96 -11.73
C ILE A 105 -7.81 -14.41 -13.00
N LYS A 106 -7.06 -13.77 -13.90
CA LYS A 106 -7.62 -13.31 -15.18
C LYS A 106 -8.17 -14.48 -15.99
N SER A 107 -7.42 -15.57 -16.15
CA SER A 107 -7.85 -16.76 -16.92
C SER A 107 -9.13 -17.42 -16.40
N VAL A 108 -9.34 -17.40 -15.07
CA VAL A 108 -10.52 -17.98 -14.42
C VAL A 108 -11.69 -17.00 -14.42
N TRP A 109 -11.45 -15.73 -14.09
CA TRP A 109 -12.50 -14.72 -13.88
C TRP A 109 -13.02 -14.12 -15.20
N THR A 110 -12.18 -13.98 -16.23
CA THR A 110 -12.62 -13.47 -17.55
C THR A 110 -13.21 -14.56 -18.45
N GLY A 111 -13.31 -15.81 -17.97
CA GLY A 111 -13.86 -16.95 -18.71
C GLY A 111 -15.21 -17.40 -18.13
N PRO A 112 -16.36 -16.91 -18.63
CA PRO A 112 -17.68 -17.25 -18.08
C PRO A 112 -17.96 -18.76 -18.05
N GLY A 113 -17.47 -19.54 -19.03
CA GLY A 113 -17.61 -21.00 -19.04
C GLY A 113 -16.83 -21.72 -17.92
N LYS A 114 -15.64 -21.21 -17.54
CA LYS A 114 -14.85 -21.79 -16.44
C LYS A 114 -15.43 -21.38 -15.09
N MET A 115 -15.91 -20.15 -14.97
CA MET A 115 -16.58 -19.65 -13.76
C MET A 115 -17.85 -20.45 -13.44
N ASN A 116 -18.65 -20.80 -14.45
CA ASN A 116 -19.83 -21.66 -14.30
C ASN A 116 -19.47 -23.10 -13.89
N LEU A 117 -18.37 -23.66 -14.40
CA LEU A 117 -17.89 -25.00 -14.04
C LEU A 117 -17.48 -25.07 -12.57
N ILE A 118 -16.77 -24.06 -12.07
CA ILE A 118 -16.34 -23.98 -10.66
C ILE A 118 -17.56 -23.79 -9.75
N HIS A 119 -18.50 -22.93 -10.15
CA HIS A 119 -19.76 -22.72 -9.41
C HIS A 119 -20.61 -24.00 -9.34
N GLY A 120 -20.63 -24.81 -10.42
CA GLY A 120 -21.31 -26.11 -10.45
C GLY A 120 -20.68 -27.15 -9.51
N LEU A 121 -19.36 -27.13 -9.33
CA LEU A 121 -18.64 -28.04 -8.42
C LEU A 121 -18.80 -27.66 -6.94
N THR A 122 -18.93 -26.37 -6.62
CA THR A 122 -19.16 -25.89 -5.24
C THR A 122 -20.63 -25.94 -4.81
N ARG A 123 -21.56 -26.34 -5.69
CA ARG A 123 -23.01 -26.40 -5.41
C ARG A 123 -23.45 -27.67 -4.66
N PHE A 124 -22.51 -28.57 -4.36
CA PHE A 124 -22.75 -29.84 -3.65
C PHE A 124 -22.11 -29.89 -2.25
N TYR A 125 -21.75 -28.74 -1.68
CA TYR A 125 -21.41 -28.58 -0.26
C TYR A 125 -22.19 -27.41 0.33
#